data_AF-A0A815UXV6-F1
#
_entry.id   AF-A0A815UXV6-F1
#
_cell.length_a   1.000
_cell.length_b   1.000
_cell.length_c   1.000
_cell.angle_alpha   90.00
_cell.angle_beta   90.00
_cell.angle_gamma   90.00
#
_symmetry.space_group_name_H-M   'P 1'
#
loop_
_entity.id
_entity.type
_entity.pdbx_description
1 polymer ?
#
loop_
_entity_poly.entity_id
_entity_poly.type
_entity_poly.pdbx_seq_one_letter_code
_entity_poly.pdbx_strand_id
1 'polypeptide(L)'
;MTHSNDGVSQSVMKDKLLLSKSKNVTVDSVLKQCGDFGRFQWFHYFFLNLLQISAGAVAFYYVYGAAEPEHRCRLPSSILQNDNQYNPVNSTLKSLIDKYIPISNGKWDKCHIWDSNRRLVDCPNGWVFDRHI
;
A
#
# COMPACT_ATOMS: atom_id res chain seq x y z
N MET A 1 -16.39 -75.69 -42.43
CA MET A 1 -15.44 -75.01 -41.53
C MET A 1 -15.46 -73.52 -41.85
N THR A 2 -16.37 -72.75 -41.26
CA THR A 2 -16.42 -71.28 -41.36
C THR A 2 -16.91 -70.74 -40.03
N HIS A 3 -16.08 -70.90 -38.98
CA HIS A 3 -16.27 -70.27 -37.67
C HIS A 3 -15.00 -69.45 -37.39
N SER A 4 -14.92 -68.24 -37.95
CA SER A 4 -13.81 -67.32 -37.66
C SER A 4 -14.12 -65.88 -38.12
N ASN A 5 -15.28 -65.31 -37.77
CA ASN A 5 -15.58 -63.90 -38.07
C ASN A 5 -16.15 -63.09 -36.90
N ASP A 6 -16.56 -63.72 -35.79
CA ASP A 6 -17.17 -63.00 -34.66
C ASP A 6 -16.15 -62.39 -33.69
N GLY A 7 -14.92 -62.91 -33.64
CA GLY A 7 -13.85 -62.42 -32.77
C GLY A 7 -13.18 -61.11 -33.24
N VAL A 8 -13.19 -60.86 -34.54
CA VAL A 8 -12.58 -59.65 -35.15
C VAL A 8 -13.47 -58.42 -34.95
N SER A 9 -14.79 -58.60 -34.90
CA SER A 9 -15.74 -57.49 -34.75
C SER A 9 -15.71 -56.89 -33.32
N GLN A 10 -15.48 -57.72 -32.30
CA GLN A 10 -15.39 -57.26 -30.90
C GLN A 10 -14.05 -56.60 -30.55
N SER A 11 -12.92 -57.04 -31.12
CA SER A 11 -11.63 -56.37 -30.91
C SER A 11 -11.61 -54.99 -31.54
N VAL A 12 -12.13 -54.85 -32.77
CA VAL A 12 -12.25 -53.57 -33.48
C VAL A 12 -13.18 -52.58 -32.75
N MET A 13 -14.24 -53.04 -32.08
CA MET A 13 -15.08 -52.18 -31.25
C MET A 13 -14.41 -51.75 -29.93
N LYS A 14 -13.67 -52.64 -29.27
CA LYS A 14 -12.90 -52.31 -28.05
C LYS A 14 -11.75 -51.34 -28.36
N ASP A 15 -11.11 -51.50 -29.51
CA ASP A 15 -10.07 -50.59 -29.98
C ASP A 15 -10.63 -49.22 -30.34
N LYS A 16 -11.83 -49.13 -30.95
CA LYS A 16 -12.54 -47.84 -31.15
C LYS A 16 -12.96 -47.19 -29.83
N LEU A 17 -13.31 -47.98 -28.81
CA LEU A 17 -13.66 -47.48 -27.48
C LEU A 17 -12.42 -46.97 -26.72
N LEU A 18 -11.26 -47.60 -26.88
CA LEU A 18 -9.98 -47.16 -26.30
C LEU A 18 -9.35 -46.00 -27.07
N LEU A 19 -9.55 -45.90 -28.40
CA LEU A 19 -9.17 -44.73 -29.21
C LEU A 19 -10.04 -43.51 -28.92
N SER A 20 -11.30 -43.69 -28.51
CA SER A 20 -12.12 -42.61 -27.95
C SER A 20 -11.63 -42.16 -26.56
N LYS A 21 -10.86 -43.00 -25.85
CA LYS A 21 -10.47 -42.78 -24.45
C LYS A 21 -9.10 -42.11 -24.28
N SER A 22 -8.32 -41.96 -25.36
CA SER A 22 -7.07 -41.18 -25.37
C SER A 22 -7.16 -40.03 -26.36
N LYS A 23 -8.18 -39.18 -26.18
CA LYS A 23 -8.14 -37.84 -26.74
C LYS A 23 -7.13 -37.09 -25.90
N ASN A 24 -6.07 -36.53 -26.48
CA ASN A 24 -5.19 -35.60 -25.79
C ASN A 24 -6.07 -34.49 -25.19
N VAL A 25 -6.40 -34.64 -23.91
CA VAL A 25 -7.22 -33.68 -23.18
C VAL A 25 -6.30 -32.51 -22.91
N THR A 26 -6.22 -31.62 -23.90
CA THR A 26 -5.53 -30.34 -23.74
C THR A 26 -6.29 -29.57 -22.67
N VAL A 27 -5.57 -28.90 -21.78
CA VAL A 27 -6.14 -28.09 -20.68
C VAL A 27 -7.23 -27.14 -21.18
N ASP A 28 -7.07 -26.58 -22.39
CA ASP A 28 -8.07 -25.72 -23.04
C ASP A 28 -9.40 -26.43 -23.31
N SER A 29 -9.38 -27.72 -23.64
CA SER A 29 -10.59 -28.53 -23.86
C SER A 29 -11.38 -28.72 -22.57
N VAL A 30 -10.67 -28.92 -21.46
CA VAL A 30 -11.28 -29.07 -20.13
C VAL A 30 -11.82 -27.73 -19.67
N LEU A 31 -11.04 -26.65 -19.81
CA LEU A 31 -11.46 -25.28 -19.48
C LEU A 31 -12.71 -24.87 -20.26
N LYS A 32 -12.75 -25.16 -21.56
CA LYS A 32 -13.91 -24.89 -22.42
C LYS A 32 -15.14 -25.70 -22.01
N GLN A 33 -14.95 -26.91 -21.49
CA GLN A 33 -16.04 -27.78 -21.03
C GLN A 33 -16.52 -27.43 -19.61
N CYS A 34 -15.63 -26.95 -18.73
CA CYS A 34 -15.96 -26.48 -17.38
C CYS A 34 -16.54 -25.06 -17.35
N GLY A 35 -16.35 -24.28 -18.41
CA GLY A 35 -16.82 -22.91 -18.52
C GLY A 35 -15.67 -22.00 -18.90
N ASP A 36 -15.68 -21.53 -20.15
CA ASP A 36 -14.73 -20.54 -20.65
C ASP A 36 -14.85 -19.23 -19.84
N PHE A 37 -13.79 -18.42 -19.78
CA PHE A 37 -13.80 -17.13 -19.08
C PHE A 37 -14.78 -16.17 -19.78
N GLY A 38 -16.06 -16.29 -19.42
CA GLY A 38 -17.12 -15.47 -19.98
C GLY A 38 -16.97 -14.02 -19.56
N ARG A 39 -17.70 -13.14 -20.25
CA ARG A 39 -17.71 -11.68 -19.96
C ARG A 39 -17.94 -11.39 -18.48
N PHE A 40 -18.83 -12.14 -17.83
CA PHE A 40 -19.13 -12.01 -16.40
C PHE A 40 -17.98 -12.43 -15.46
N GLN A 41 -17.21 -13.44 -15.84
CA GLN A 41 -16.05 -13.90 -15.06
C GLN A 41 -14.91 -12.88 -15.13
N TRP A 42 -14.76 -12.23 -16.29
CA TRP A 42 -13.82 -11.13 -16.46
C TRP A 42 -14.20 -9.91 -15.61
N PHE A 43 -15.50 -9.56 -15.56
CA PHE A 43 -15.99 -8.52 -14.63
C PHE A 43 -15.68 -8.86 -13.17
N HIS A 44 -15.95 -10.08 -12.72
CA HIS A 44 -15.63 -10.49 -11.35
C HIS A 44 -14.12 -10.43 -11.07
N TYR A 45 -13.30 -10.90 -12.00
CA TYR A 45 -11.85 -10.81 -11.89
C TYR A 45 -11.39 -9.35 -11.74
N PHE A 46 -11.95 -8.43 -12.53
CA PHE A 46 -11.65 -7.01 -12.41
C PHE A 46 -12.04 -6.44 -11.04
N PHE A 47 -13.25 -6.74 -10.54
CA PHE A 47 -13.69 -6.26 -9.22
C PHE A 47 -12.85 -6.84 -8.07
N LEU A 48 -12.48 -8.12 -8.15
CA LEU A 48 -11.61 -8.75 -7.15
C LEU A 48 -10.23 -8.08 -7.11
N ASN A 49 -9.66 -7.77 -8.28
CA ASN A 49 -8.38 -7.05 -8.35
C ASN A 49 -8.52 -5.61 -7.86
N LEU A 50 -9.60 -4.91 -8.21
CA LEU A 50 -9.84 -3.54 -7.74
C LEU A 50 -9.92 -3.48 -6.21
N LEU A 51 -10.58 -4.46 -5.58
CA LEU A 51 -10.64 -4.57 -4.13
C LEU A 51 -9.23 -4.76 -3.53
N GLN A 52 -8.43 -5.65 -4.11
CA GLN A 52 -7.07 -5.89 -3.63
C GLN A 52 -6.16 -4.68 -3.80
N ILE A 53 -6.28 -3.96 -4.93
CA ILE A 53 -5.53 -2.72 -5.19
C ILE A 53 -5.92 -1.66 -4.15
N SER A 54 -7.20 -1.52 -3.83
CA SER A 54 -7.66 -0.56 -2.83
C SER A 54 -7.09 -0.86 -1.44
N ALA A 55 -7.07 -2.13 -1.03
CA ALA A 55 -6.45 -2.55 0.23
C ALA A 55 -4.93 -2.26 0.25
N GLY A 56 -4.24 -2.54 -0.86
CA GLY A 56 -2.83 -2.22 -1.02
C GLY A 56 -2.54 -0.71 -0.97
N ALA A 57 -3.40 0.11 -1.57
CA ALA A 57 -3.28 1.56 -1.54
C ALA A 57 -3.46 2.12 -0.12
N VAL A 58 -4.40 1.59 0.66
CA VAL A 58 -4.58 1.99 2.07
C VAL A 58 -3.35 1.60 2.90
N ALA A 59 -2.82 0.39 2.72
CA ALA A 59 -1.61 -0.04 3.43
C ALA A 59 -0.39 0.82 3.06
N PHE A 60 -0.24 1.15 1.77
CA PHE A 60 0.80 2.07 1.30
C PHE A 60 0.64 3.45 1.94
N TYR A 61 -0.57 4.04 1.85
CA TYR A 61 -0.85 5.33 2.47
C TYR A 61 -0.58 5.32 3.98
N TYR A 62 -0.93 4.25 4.69
CA TYR A 62 -0.67 4.15 6.12
C TYR A 62 0.83 4.19 6.44
N VAL A 63 1.67 3.44 5.71
CA VAL A 63 3.12 3.43 5.97
C VAL A 63 3.75 4.80 5.76
N TYR A 64 3.33 5.53 4.72
CA TYR A 64 3.91 6.84 4.39
C TYR A 64 3.22 8.01 5.10
N GLY A 65 1.96 7.86 5.49
CA GLY A 65 1.14 8.92 6.09
C GLY A 65 1.04 8.83 7.61
N ALA A 66 1.23 7.65 8.23
CA ALA A 66 1.14 7.51 9.69
C ALA A 66 2.40 8.02 10.40
N ALA A 67 3.54 8.07 9.73
CA ALA A 67 4.76 8.64 10.28
C ALA A 67 4.76 10.17 10.06
N GLU A 68 4.13 10.90 10.98
CA GLU A 68 4.30 12.35 11.03
C GLU A 68 5.68 12.68 11.63
N PRO A 69 6.57 13.37 10.90
CA PRO A 69 7.84 13.78 11.45
C PRO A 69 7.64 14.75 12.62
N GLU A 70 8.46 14.62 13.65
CA GLU A 70 8.47 15.59 14.75
C GLU A 70 8.81 16.97 14.17
N HIS A 71 8.03 17.96 14.57
CA HIS A 71 8.13 19.31 14.05
C HIS A 71 7.82 20.33 15.14
N ARG A 72 8.33 21.54 14.95
CA ARG A 72 8.11 22.68 15.85
C ARG A 72 7.84 23.94 15.04
N CYS A 73 7.27 24.96 15.67
CA CYS A 73 7.14 26.28 15.04
C CYS A 73 8.52 26.82 14.64
N ARG A 74 8.59 27.44 13.46
CA ARG A 74 9.75 28.23 13.03
C ARG A 74 9.77 29.55 13.79
N LEU A 75 10.92 29.87 14.38
CA LEU A 75 11.11 31.16 15.04
C LEU A 75 11.18 32.28 13.98
N PRO A 76 10.70 33.49 14.30
CA PRO A 76 10.81 34.62 13.37
C PRO A 76 12.26 34.98 13.11
N SER A 77 12.55 35.42 11.87
CA SER A 77 13.89 35.79 11.42
C SER A 77 14.54 36.93 12.22
N SER A 78 13.73 37.70 12.97
CA SER A 78 14.20 38.73 13.90
C SER A 78 14.93 38.14 15.12
N ILE A 79 14.59 36.92 15.51
CA ILE A 79 15.20 36.21 16.65
C ILE A 79 16.27 35.25 16.15
N LEU A 80 15.99 34.52 15.07
CA LEU A 80 16.88 33.53 14.50
C LEU A 80 16.81 33.56 12.98
N GLN A 81 17.85 34.09 12.33
CA GLN A 81 17.86 34.30 10.88
C GLN A 81 17.75 32.99 10.08
N ASN A 82 18.39 31.91 10.54
CA ASN A 82 18.49 30.64 9.81
C ASN A 82 17.95 29.46 10.63
N ASP A 83 16.65 29.49 10.94
CA ASP A 83 15.97 28.39 11.63
C ASP A 83 15.57 27.26 10.67
N ASN A 84 16.53 26.39 10.34
CA ASN A 84 16.36 25.27 9.40
C ASN A 84 16.64 23.90 10.02
N GLN A 85 16.91 23.86 11.32
CA GLN A 85 17.28 22.63 12.01
C GLN A 85 16.36 22.42 13.22
N TYR A 86 15.75 21.24 13.28
CA TYR A 86 14.87 20.88 14.38
C TYR A 86 15.62 20.83 15.72
N ASN A 87 16.71 20.06 15.77
CA ASN A 87 17.51 19.86 16.97
C ASN A 87 18.46 21.05 17.24
N PRO A 88 18.49 21.62 18.45
CA PRO A 88 19.41 22.71 18.79
C PRO A 88 20.87 22.26 18.73
N VAL A 89 21.64 22.86 17.83
CA VAL A 89 23.10 22.65 17.73
C VAL A 89 23.84 23.21 18.95
N ASN A 90 23.33 24.33 19.48
CA ASN A 90 23.98 25.11 20.54
C ASN A 90 23.07 25.23 21.76
N SER A 91 23.65 25.33 22.95
CA SER A 91 22.92 25.55 24.21
C SER A 91 22.11 26.86 24.19
N THR A 92 22.66 27.91 23.60
CA THR A 92 21.96 29.19 23.42
C THR A 92 20.69 29.03 22.59
N LEU A 93 20.78 28.30 21.47
CA LEU A 93 19.63 28.02 20.61
C LEU A 93 18.55 27.24 21.37
N LYS A 94 18.95 26.25 22.17
CA LYS A 94 18.02 25.51 23.03
C LYS A 94 17.28 26.44 23.99
N SER A 95 17.99 27.35 24.67
CA SER A 95 17.36 28.32 25.58
C SER A 95 16.41 29.30 24.87
N LEU A 96 16.71 29.68 23.63
CA LEU A 96 15.79 30.48 22.82
C LEU A 96 14.52 29.69 22.47
N ILE A 97 14.67 28.45 22.00
CA ILE A 97 13.52 27.59 21.69
C ILE A 97 12.64 27.39 22.92
N ASP A 98 13.23 27.03 24.06
CA ASP A 98 12.51 26.80 25.33
C ASP A 98 11.81 28.07 25.85
N LYS A 99 12.26 29.27 25.45
CA LYS A 99 11.64 30.55 25.82
C LYS A 99 10.41 30.87 24.96
N TYR A 100 10.44 30.55 23.67
CA TYR A 100 9.39 30.93 22.73
C TYR A 100 8.38 29.81 22.47
N ILE A 101 8.78 28.55 22.57
CA ILE A 101 7.90 27.40 22.34
C ILE A 101 7.52 26.78 23.70
N PRO A 102 6.23 26.77 24.08
CA PRO A 102 5.80 26.16 25.32
C PRO A 102 6.05 24.64 25.29
N ILE A 103 6.30 24.07 26.46
CA ILE A 103 6.43 22.61 26.62
C ILE A 103 5.05 22.06 27.00
N SER A 104 4.53 21.18 26.16
CA SER A 104 3.28 20.44 26.39
C SER A 104 3.61 18.95 26.54
N ASN A 105 3.22 18.34 27.65
CA ASN A 105 3.46 16.92 27.94
C ASN A 105 4.93 16.47 27.81
N GLY A 106 5.88 17.34 28.20
CA GLY A 106 7.32 17.05 28.16
C GLY A 106 7.97 17.15 26.78
N LYS A 107 7.23 17.53 25.74
CA LYS A 107 7.74 17.86 24.40
C LYS A 107 7.43 19.32 24.05
N TRP A 108 8.14 19.89 23.08
CA TRP A 108 7.78 21.19 22.55
C TRP A 108 6.42 21.13 21.87
N ASP A 109 5.61 22.18 22.08
CA ASP A 109 4.34 22.31 21.40
C ASP A 109 4.55 22.46 19.88
N LYS A 110 3.72 21.78 19.12
CA LYS A 110 3.82 21.68 17.66
C LYS A 110 3.08 22.81 16.95
N CYS A 111 2.04 23.32 17.60
CA CYS A 111 1.06 24.20 16.97
C CYS A 111 1.20 25.67 17.38
N HIS A 112 1.69 25.93 18.61
CA HIS A 112 1.66 27.28 19.17
C HIS A 112 3.02 27.78 19.62
N ILE A 113 3.17 29.11 19.56
CA ILE A 113 4.35 29.85 19.98
C ILE A 113 3.93 31.04 20.85
N TRP A 114 4.82 31.48 21.73
CA TRP A 114 4.65 32.72 22.48
C TRP A 114 4.90 33.94 21.60
N ASP A 115 3.89 34.78 21.47
CA ASP A 115 4.04 36.13 20.91
C ASP A 115 4.78 37.06 21.88
N SER A 116 5.21 38.22 21.37
CA SER A 116 5.80 39.34 22.13
C SER A 116 4.95 39.73 23.34
N ASN A 117 3.62 39.58 23.25
CA ASN A 117 2.67 39.85 24.33
C ASN A 117 2.46 38.67 25.30
N ARG A 118 3.28 37.61 25.22
CA ARG A 118 3.11 36.35 25.97
C ARG A 118 1.72 35.74 25.80
N ARG A 119 1.19 35.80 24.58
CA ARG A 119 -0.02 35.09 24.19
C ARG A 119 0.37 33.87 23.36
N LEU A 120 -0.37 32.78 23.52
CA LEU A 120 -0.26 31.62 22.65
C LEU A 120 -0.86 32.02 21.30
N VAL A 121 -0.08 31.91 20.23
CA VAL A 121 -0.53 32.15 18.85
C VAL A 121 -0.11 30.98 17.97
N ASP A 122 -0.88 30.72 16.91
CA ASP A 122 -0.53 29.72 15.90
C ASP A 122 0.75 30.10 15.18
N CYS A 123 1.60 29.11 14.83
CA CYS A 123 2.91 29.34 14.22
C CYS A 123 2.84 30.27 12.98
N PRO A 124 3.21 31.56 13.07
CA PRO A 124 2.98 32.50 11.97
C PRO A 124 4.04 32.41 10.86
N ASN A 125 5.20 31.83 11.18
CA ASN A 125 6.36 31.73 10.27
C ASN A 125 6.56 30.32 9.69
N GLY A 126 5.55 29.45 9.84
CA GLY A 126 5.60 28.05 9.41
C GLY A 126 6.30 27.10 10.40
N TRP A 127 6.76 25.96 9.88
CA TRP A 127 7.27 24.85 10.68
C TRP A 127 8.69 24.42 10.27
N VAL A 128 9.41 23.88 11.25
CA VAL A 128 10.70 23.21 11.07
C VAL A 128 10.53 21.74 11.43
N PHE A 129 10.85 20.87 10.47
CA PHE A 129 10.73 19.42 10.59
C PHE A 129 12.06 18.78 10.93
N ASP A 130 12.02 17.71 11.72
CA ASP A 130 13.17 16.81 11.85
C ASP A 130 13.44 16.11 10.51
N ARG A 131 14.70 16.09 10.10
CA ARG A 131 15.16 15.50 8.84
C ARG A 131 15.88 14.18 9.04
N HIS A 132 16.04 13.73 10.28
CA HIS A 132 16.58 12.41 10.60
C HIS A 132 15.41 11.42 10.69
N ILE A 133 15.09 10.79 9.55
CA ILE A 133 14.14 9.67 9.46
C ILE A 133 14.83 8.43 8.90
#